data_AF-A0A6I3KDA4-F1
#
_entry.id   AF-A0A6I3KDA4-F1
#
_cell.length_a   1.000
_cell.length_b   1.000
_cell.length_c   1.000
_cell.angle_alpha   90.00
_cell.angle_beta   90.00
_cell.angle_gamma   90.00
#
_symmetry.space_group_name_H-M   'P 1'
#
loop_
_entity.id
_entity.type
_entity.pdbx_description
1 polymer ?
#
loop_
_entity_poly.entity_id
_entity_poly.type
_entity_poly.pdbx_seq_one_letter_code
_entity_poly.pdbx_strand_id
1 'polypeptide(L)'
;MKKPPRIKLPEAINPGQIIEVKTLATHVMETGNRKDGTGKIIPRNIIHTFTATFEGEEVFSATLGSGIAANPYIAFFMKVPGPGTLTLTWLDDAGTTTVEKVPLSVA
;
A
#
# COMPACT_ATOMS: atom_id res chain seq x y z
N MET A 1 2.35 -9.46 -5.80
CA MET A 1 3.50 -8.55 -6.06
C MET A 1 4.75 -9.33 -6.46
N LYS A 2 5.70 -8.72 -7.18
CA LYS A 2 6.96 -9.40 -7.57
C LYS A 2 8.04 -9.39 -6.48
N LYS A 3 7.97 -8.44 -5.56
CA LYS A 3 8.88 -8.25 -4.41
C LYS A 3 8.09 -7.68 -3.23
N PRO A 4 8.57 -7.84 -1.99
CA PRO A 4 7.98 -7.15 -0.84
C PRO A 4 7.89 -5.64 -1.06
N PRO A 5 6.81 -4.97 -0.62
CA PRO A 5 6.71 -3.52 -0.60
C PRO A 5 7.88 -2.88 0.17
N ARG A 6 8.29 -1.69 -0.27
CA ARG A 6 9.19 -0.85 0.54
C ARG A 6 8.35 0.04 1.43
N ILE A 7 8.63 0.03 2.72
CA ILE A 7 7.92 0.84 3.71
C ILE A 7 8.95 1.71 4.42
N LYS A 8 8.65 3.00 4.57
CA LYS A 8 9.48 3.96 5.28
C LYS A 8 8.64 4.72 6.28
N LEU A 9 9.12 4.70 7.52
CA LEU A 9 8.63 5.47 8.66
C LEU A 9 9.74 6.41 9.16
N PRO A 10 9.44 7.42 9.99
CA PRO A 10 10.46 8.16 10.73
C PRO A 10 11.26 7.22 11.65
N GLU A 11 12.52 7.56 11.92
CA GLU A 11 13.40 6.77 12.80
C GLU A 11 12.96 6.84 14.28
N ALA A 12 12.49 8.01 14.71
CA ALA A 12 11.98 8.23 16.06
C ALA A 12 10.46 8.43 16.02
N ILE A 13 9.76 7.61 16.80
CA ILE A 13 8.30 7.57 16.88
C ILE A 13 7.91 7.65 18.36
N ASN A 14 7.10 8.65 18.71
CA ASN A 14 6.60 8.84 20.08
C ASN A 14 5.08 8.71 20.11
N PRO A 15 4.47 8.30 21.24
CA PRO A 15 3.02 8.31 21.39
C PRO A 15 2.46 9.72 21.19
N GLY A 16 1.35 9.83 20.45
CA GLY A 16 0.69 11.08 20.11
C GLY A 16 1.33 11.86 18.95
N GLN A 17 2.50 11.46 18.46
CA GLN A 17 3.16 12.07 17.30
C GLN A 17 2.39 11.77 16.01
N ILE A 18 2.31 12.76 15.12
CA ILE A 18 1.85 12.55 13.75
C ILE A 18 3.06 12.16 12.90
N ILE A 19 3.01 10.98 12.28
CA ILE A 19 4.09 10.46 11.43
C ILE A 19 3.61 10.31 10.00
N GLU A 20 4.53 10.47 9.05
CA GLU A 20 4.29 10.17 7.63
C GLU A 20 4.67 8.72 7.36
N VAL A 21 3.71 7.93 6.89
CA VAL A 21 3.92 6.55 6.43
C VAL A 21 4.07 6.58 4.93
N LYS A 22 5.20 6.06 4.41
CA LYS A 22 5.47 5.98 2.97
C LYS A 22 5.56 4.54 2.55
N THR A 23 4.85 4.20 1.49
CA THR A 23 4.87 2.85 0.92
C THR A 23 5.12 2.90 -0.58
N LEU A 24 5.82 1.89 -1.08
CA LEU A 24 6.00 1.67 -2.51
C LEU A 24 5.85 0.18 -2.82
N ALA A 25 4.76 -0.18 -3.49
CA ALA A 25 4.53 -1.55 -3.93
C ALA A 25 5.27 -1.84 -5.24
N THR A 26 5.76 -3.07 -5.43
CA THR A 26 6.30 -3.52 -6.72
C THR A 26 5.20 -4.19 -7.54
N HIS A 27 4.49 -3.39 -8.35
CA HIS A 27 3.32 -3.83 -9.11
C HIS A 27 3.25 -3.17 -10.49
N VAL A 28 2.79 -3.91 -11.50
CA VAL A 28 2.76 -3.43 -12.89
C VAL A 28 1.67 -2.39 -13.16
N MET A 29 0.57 -2.45 -12.40
CA MET A 29 -0.62 -1.60 -12.60
C MET A 29 -1.09 -1.61 -14.06
N GLU A 30 -1.34 -2.81 -14.60
CA GLU A 30 -1.82 -2.95 -15.97
C GLU A 30 -3.23 -2.34 -16.08
N THR A 31 -3.35 -1.28 -16.86
CA THR A 31 -4.51 -0.38 -16.82
C THR A 31 -5.76 -0.97 -17.49
N GLY A 32 -5.57 -1.95 -18.36
CA GLY A 32 -6.61 -2.46 -19.26
C GLY A 32 -6.70 -1.72 -20.60
N ASN A 33 -5.89 -0.67 -20.81
CA ASN A 33 -5.92 0.12 -22.04
C ASN A 33 -4.88 -0.32 -23.08
N ARG A 34 -3.86 -1.09 -22.67
CA ARG A 34 -2.78 -1.54 -23.54
C ARG A 34 -3.24 -2.71 -24.42
N LYS A 35 -2.71 -2.76 -25.64
CA LYS A 35 -2.88 -3.90 -26.56
C LYS A 35 -1.59 -4.71 -26.66
N ASP A 36 -1.72 -6.01 -26.88
CA ASP A 36 -0.60 -6.90 -27.16
C ASP A 36 -0.16 -6.80 -28.65
N GLY A 37 0.86 -7.57 -29.02
CA GLY A 37 1.38 -7.60 -30.40
C GLY A 37 0.39 -8.11 -31.46
N THR A 38 -0.71 -8.73 -31.04
CA THR A 38 -1.81 -9.19 -31.91
C THR A 38 -2.96 -8.19 -31.98
N GLY A 39 -2.87 -7.07 -31.23
CA GLY A 39 -3.91 -6.04 -31.16
C GLY A 39 -5.01 -6.33 -30.14
N LYS A 40 -4.92 -7.42 -29.37
CA LYS A 40 -5.90 -7.76 -28.32
C LYS A 40 -5.65 -6.91 -27.08
N ILE A 41 -6.73 -6.46 -26.43
CA ILE A 41 -6.66 -5.75 -25.15
C ILE A 41 -6.09 -6.67 -24.07
N ILE A 42 -5.11 -6.17 -23.34
CA ILE A 42 -4.58 -6.86 -22.16
C ILE A 42 -5.52 -6.57 -21.00
N PRO A 43 -6.00 -7.60 -20.27
CA PRO A 43 -6.88 -7.41 -19.14
C PRO A 43 -6.25 -6.49 -18.09
N ARG A 44 -7.10 -5.65 -17.48
CA ARG A 44 -6.70 -4.82 -16.35
C ARG A 44 -6.22 -5.71 -15.21
N ASN A 45 -5.10 -5.32 -14.59
CA ASN A 45 -4.62 -5.86 -13.34
C ASN A 45 -3.92 -4.75 -12.55
N ILE A 46 -4.66 -4.10 -11.66
CA ILE A 46 -4.15 -3.08 -10.74
C ILE A 46 -4.33 -3.54 -9.29
N ILE A 47 -3.55 -2.94 -8.40
CA ILE A 47 -3.94 -2.88 -6.99
C ILE A 47 -5.12 -1.92 -6.93
N HIS A 48 -6.28 -2.39 -6.47
CA HIS A 48 -7.49 -1.58 -6.41
C HIS A 48 -7.83 -1.13 -4.99
N THR A 49 -7.33 -1.83 -3.97
CA THR A 49 -7.56 -1.47 -2.57
C THR A 49 -6.25 -1.49 -1.80
N PHE A 50 -6.03 -0.42 -1.03
CA PHE A 50 -5.00 -0.34 -0.01
C PHE A 50 -5.62 0.03 1.33
N THR A 51 -5.25 -0.68 2.39
CA THR A 51 -5.66 -0.38 3.76
C THR A 51 -4.46 -0.40 4.70
N ALA A 52 -4.51 0.46 5.71
CA ALA A 52 -3.59 0.47 6.83
C ALA A 52 -4.39 0.38 8.12
N THR A 53 -4.07 -0.60 8.96
CA THR A 53 -4.67 -0.77 10.28
C THR A 53 -3.62 -0.75 11.37
N PHE A 54 -3.91 -0.12 12.51
CA PHE A 54 -3.07 -0.17 13.70
C PHE A 54 -3.80 -1.00 14.76
N GLU A 55 -3.19 -2.10 15.22
CA GLU A 55 -3.82 -3.05 16.16
C GLU A 55 -5.23 -3.50 15.73
N GLY A 56 -5.46 -3.59 14.41
CA GLY A 56 -6.74 -4.00 13.82
C GLY A 56 -7.72 -2.86 13.55
N GLU A 57 -7.47 -1.64 14.05
CA GLU A 57 -8.31 -0.47 13.75
C GLU A 57 -7.82 0.23 12.47
N GLU A 58 -8.74 0.52 11.55
CA GLU A 58 -8.39 1.22 10.30
C GLU A 58 -7.93 2.65 10.58
N VAL A 59 -6.71 2.97 10.15
CA VAL A 59 -6.13 4.32 10.25
C VAL A 59 -6.06 5.02 8.89
N PHE A 60 -6.11 4.27 7.80
CA PHE A 60 -6.14 4.80 6.44
C PHE A 60 -6.67 3.76 5.45
N SER A 61 -7.44 4.20 4.45
CA SER A 61 -7.83 3.39 3.31
C SER A 61 -7.83 4.20 2.02
N ALA A 62 -7.55 3.52 0.90
CA ALA A 62 -7.58 4.12 -0.42
C ALA A 62 -8.10 3.12 -1.46
N THR A 63 -9.04 3.60 -2.27
CA THR A 63 -9.45 2.93 -3.51
C THR A 63 -8.63 3.49 -4.66
N LEU A 64 -7.93 2.61 -5.36
CA LEU A 64 -7.03 2.95 -6.47
C LEU A 64 -7.70 2.60 -7.80
N GLY A 65 -7.44 3.40 -8.83
CA GLY A 65 -7.93 3.19 -10.19
C GLY A 65 -6.79 3.06 -11.20
N SER A 66 -7.15 2.78 -12.46
CA SER A 66 -6.20 2.60 -13.57
C SER A 66 -5.38 3.86 -13.90
N GLY A 67 -5.70 5.02 -13.32
CA GLY A 67 -4.89 6.24 -13.44
C GLY A 67 -3.63 6.25 -12.57
N ILE A 68 -3.48 5.29 -11.65
CA ILE A 68 -2.30 5.21 -10.79
C ILE A 68 -1.15 4.53 -11.53
N ALA A 69 0.03 5.17 -11.49
CA ALA A 69 1.23 4.69 -12.14
C ALA A 69 1.71 3.33 -11.58
N ALA A 70 2.47 2.60 -12.41
CA ALA A 70 3.18 1.40 -11.98
C ALA A 70 4.07 1.68 -10.77
N ASN A 71 4.21 0.66 -9.91
CA ASN A 71 4.82 0.75 -8.59
C ASN A 71 4.16 1.85 -7.72
N PRO A 72 2.89 1.67 -7.32
CA PRO A 72 2.15 2.73 -6.65
C PRO A 72 2.84 3.16 -5.36
N TYR A 73 3.09 4.47 -5.27
CA TYR A 73 3.57 5.15 -4.09
C TYR A 73 2.39 5.75 -3.33
N ILE A 74 2.26 5.40 -2.06
CA ILE A 74 1.21 5.95 -1.19
C ILE A 74 1.89 6.52 0.04
N ALA A 75 1.60 7.79 0.33
CA ALA A 75 2.01 8.46 1.55
C ALA A 75 0.78 9.01 2.26
N PHE A 76 0.71 8.78 3.56
CA PHE A 76 -0.36 9.28 4.43
C PHE A 76 0.18 9.59 5.81
N PHE A 77 -0.56 10.39 6.56
CA PHE A 77 -0.23 10.70 7.94
C PHE A 77 -1.12 9.91 8.88
N MET A 78 -0.56 9.44 9.98
CA MET A 78 -1.33 8.90 11.09
C MET A 78 -0.80 9.43 12.42
N LYS A 79 -1.69 9.58 13.40
CA LYS A 79 -1.30 9.81 14.79
C LYS A 79 -0.96 8.48 15.43
N VAL A 80 0.22 8.37 16.05
CA VAL A 80 0.70 7.15 16.69
C VAL A 80 0.01 6.98 18.04
N PRO A 81 -0.83 5.95 18.25
CA PRO A 81 -1.53 5.80 19.53
C PRO A 81 -0.60 5.32 20.65
N GLY A 82 0.42 4.54 20.32
CA GLY A 82 1.36 3.93 21.25
C GLY A 82 2.19 2.84 20.56
N PRO A 83 2.85 1.95 21.33
CA PRO A 83 3.48 0.77 20.76
C PRO A 83 2.44 -0.18 20.18
N GLY A 84 2.76 -0.81 19.06
CA GLY A 84 1.85 -1.77 18.41
C GLY A 84 2.28 -2.11 16.99
N THR A 85 1.39 -2.70 16.22
CA THR A 85 1.63 -3.16 14.85
C THR A 85 0.79 -2.39 13.86
N LEU A 86 1.46 -1.72 12.93
CA LEU A 86 0.84 -1.19 11.72
C LEU A 86 0.81 -2.29 10.65
N THR A 87 -0.38 -2.71 10.23
CA THR A 87 -0.58 -3.70 9.16
C THR A 87 -1.01 -2.98 7.89
N LEU A 88 -0.27 -3.18 6.81
CA LEU A 88 -0.52 -2.60 5.50
C LEU A 88 -0.97 -3.71 4.55
N THR A 89 -2.09 -3.51 3.87
CA THR A 89 -2.68 -4.51 2.98
C THR A 89 -2.92 -3.92 1.60
N TRP A 90 -2.50 -4.65 0.56
CA TRP A 90 -2.79 -4.34 -0.84
C TRP A 90 -3.55 -5.51 -1.47
N LEU A 91 -4.63 -5.22 -2.18
CA LEU A 91 -5.43 -6.19 -2.93
C LEU A 91 -5.48 -5.80 -4.40
N ASP A 92 -5.17 -6.75 -5.27
CA ASP A 92 -5.19 -6.57 -6.73
C ASP A 92 -6.34 -7.30 -7.45
N ASP A 93 -6.57 -6.92 -8.71
CA ASP A 93 -7.67 -7.47 -9.52
C ASP A 93 -7.47 -8.99 -9.80
N ALA A 94 -6.27 -9.54 -9.61
CA ALA A 94 -6.02 -10.98 -9.69
C ALA A 94 -6.40 -11.73 -8.39
N GLY A 95 -6.91 -11.03 -7.39
CA GLY A 95 -7.27 -11.57 -6.08
C GLY A 95 -6.06 -11.79 -5.18
N THR A 96 -4.88 -11.26 -5.52
CA THR A 96 -3.69 -11.39 -4.69
C THR A 96 -3.74 -10.37 -3.56
N THR A 97 -3.68 -10.88 -2.33
CA THR A 97 -3.54 -10.06 -1.13
C THR A 97 -2.08 -10.07 -0.68
N THR A 98 -1.48 -8.89 -0.54
CA THR A 98 -0.15 -8.72 0.08
C THR A 98 -0.32 -7.99 1.40
N VAL A 99 0.28 -8.53 2.48
CA VAL A 99 0.20 -7.96 3.83
C VAL A 99 1.62 -7.75 4.35
N GLU A 100 1.89 -6.55 4.86
CA GLU A 100 3.12 -6.23 5.57
C GLU A 100 2.80 -5.75 6.98
N LYS A 101 3.52 -6.25 7.98
CA LYS A 101 3.36 -5.88 9.38
C LYS A 101 4.60 -5.13 9.84
N VAL A 102 4.39 -3.91 10.33
CA VAL A 102 5.46 -3.03 10.79
C VAL A 102 5.26 -2.76 12.28
N PRO A 103 6.14 -3.29 13.15
CA PRO A 103 6.15 -2.93 14.55
C PRO A 103 6.50 -1.45 14.71
N LEU A 104 5.68 -0.72 15.46
CA LEU A 104 5.98 0.62 15.93
C LEU A 104 6.55 0.50 17.34
N SER A 105 7.87 0.50 17.45
CA SER A 105 8.57 0.69 18.71
C SER A 105 8.57 2.18 19.04
N VAL A 106 7.79 2.57 20.03
CA VAL A 106 7.83 3.94 20.55
C VAL A 106 8.97 4.09 21.55
N ALA A 107 9.61 5.26 21.55
CA ALA A 107 10.58 5.65 22.58
C ALA A 107 9.88 6.03 23.89
#